data_AF-A0A351EXN7-F1
#
_entry.id   AF-A0A351EXN7-F1
#
_cell.length_a   1.000
_cell.length_b   1.000
_cell.length_c   1.000
_cell.angle_alpha   90.00
_cell.angle_beta   90.00
_cell.angle_gamma   90.00
#
_symmetry.space_group_name_H-M   'P 1'
#
loop_
_entity.id
_entity.type
_entity.pdbx_description
1 polymer ?
#
loop_
_entity_poly.entity_id
_entity_poly.type
_entity_poly.pdbx_seq_one_letter_code
_entity_poly.pdbx_strand_id
1 'polypeptide(L)'
;DAQGVELQEGDFLCLRTAWSRGYLALTEPERATYAQAPTFAGLAADEGMARFLWNSRPAAICADNPAVEVVPGDPAIGSLHRRLLPTLGMALGEMFDFETLRNACHDEKRWTFFFVAAPLKIPGGLGSPGNALAIL
;
A
#
# COMPACT_ATOMS: atom_id res chain seq x y z
N ASP A 1 20.03 1.18 -6.76
CA ASP A 1 18.85 2.00 -7.10
C ASP A 1 18.74 3.26 -6.27
N ALA A 2 17.86 4.20 -6.67
CA ALA A 2 17.83 5.60 -6.23
C ALA A 2 17.77 5.83 -4.71
N GLN A 3 17.21 4.89 -3.94
CA GLN A 3 17.10 4.95 -2.48
C GLN A 3 18.19 4.15 -1.74
N GLY A 4 18.99 3.35 -2.46
CA GLY A 4 20.05 2.52 -1.87
C GLY A 4 19.56 1.45 -0.88
N VAL A 5 18.29 1.04 -0.95
CA VAL A 5 17.69 0.01 -0.08
C VAL A 5 17.45 -1.29 -0.83
N GLU A 6 17.48 -2.40 -0.10
CA GLU A 6 17.10 -3.74 -0.55
C GLU A 6 15.99 -4.27 0.35
N LEU A 7 14.97 -4.88 -0.25
CA LEU A 7 13.85 -5.48 0.49
C LEU A 7 14.30 -6.79 1.14
N GLN A 8 14.10 -6.92 2.45
CA GLN A 8 14.44 -8.10 3.24
C GLN A 8 13.20 -8.95 3.53
N GLU A 9 13.41 -10.24 3.81
CA GLU A 9 12.34 -11.11 4.28
C GLU A 9 11.75 -10.60 5.60
N GLY A 10 10.43 -10.50 5.67
CA GLY A 10 9.69 -9.98 6.83
C GLY A 10 9.48 -8.46 6.83
N ASP A 11 10.01 -7.72 5.85
CA ASP A 11 9.80 -6.28 5.75
C ASP A 11 8.33 -5.92 5.48
N PHE A 12 7.95 -4.73 5.91
CA PHE A 12 6.72 -4.08 5.43
C PHE A 12 7.07 -3.22 4.21
N LEU A 13 6.51 -3.55 3.05
CA LEU A 13 6.72 -2.76 1.83
C LEU A 13 5.79 -1.54 1.83
N CYS A 14 6.31 -0.37 2.18
CA CYS A 14 5.56 0.89 2.19
C CYS A 14 5.63 1.61 0.83
N LEU A 15 4.55 1.55 0.05
CA LEU A 15 4.40 2.11 -1.28
C LEU A 15 3.66 3.46 -1.26
N ARG A 16 4.37 4.54 -1.61
CA ARG A 16 3.76 5.87 -1.80
C ARG A 16 3.42 6.13 -3.27
N THR A 17 2.13 6.23 -3.56
CA THR A 17 1.57 6.61 -4.88
C THR A 17 1.10 8.07 -4.92
N ALA A 18 1.12 8.77 -3.78
CA ALA A 18 0.61 10.13 -3.58
C ALA A 18 -0.92 10.27 -3.75
N TRP A 19 -1.66 9.17 -3.68
CA TRP A 19 -3.12 9.19 -3.83
C TRP A 19 -3.80 10.00 -2.72
N SER A 20 -3.47 9.72 -1.45
CA SER A 20 -4.07 10.39 -0.28
C SER A 20 -3.88 11.91 -0.34
N ARG A 21 -2.68 12.37 -0.70
CA ARG A 21 -2.37 13.79 -0.92
C ARG A 21 -3.27 14.41 -2.00
N GLY A 22 -3.41 13.74 -3.14
CA GLY A 22 -4.24 14.20 -4.24
C GLY A 22 -5.71 14.29 -3.85
N TYR A 23 -6.23 13.25 -3.20
CA TYR A 23 -7.62 13.18 -2.76
C TYR A 23 -7.97 14.26 -1.72
N LEU A 24 -7.08 14.49 -0.76
CA LEU A 24 -7.29 15.51 0.28
C LEU A 24 -7.28 16.94 -0.27
N ALA A 25 -6.60 17.19 -1.39
CA ALA A 25 -6.61 18.50 -2.06
C ALA A 25 -7.92 18.82 -2.78
N LEU A 26 -8.78 17.82 -3.03
CA LEU A 26 -10.09 18.01 -3.66
C LEU A 26 -11.10 18.64 -2.69
N THR A 27 -11.95 19.51 -3.23
CA THR A 27 -13.17 20.00 -2.58
C THR A 27 -14.23 18.90 -2.49
N GLU A 28 -15.27 19.11 -1.68
CA GLU A 28 -16.35 18.13 -1.52
C GLU A 28 -17.08 17.78 -2.84
N PRO A 29 -17.44 18.75 -3.73
CA PRO A 29 -18.03 18.42 -5.03
C PRO A 29 -17.10 17.65 -5.96
N GLU A 30 -15.80 17.96 -5.93
CA GLU A 30 -14.79 17.24 -6.71
C GLU A 30 -14.63 15.79 -6.21
N ARG A 31 -14.65 15.58 -4.89
CA ARG A 31 -14.64 14.23 -4.31
C ARG A 31 -15.88 13.44 -4.70
N ALA A 32 -17.06 14.07 -4.68
CA ALA A 32 -18.30 13.43 -5.10
C ALA A 32 -18.26 13.00 -6.58
N THR A 33 -17.63 13.83 -7.43
CA THR A 33 -17.42 13.52 -8.85
C THR A 33 -16.40 12.40 -9.04
N TYR A 34 -15.26 12.47 -8.36
CA TYR A 34 -14.20 11.46 -8.41
C TYR A 34 -14.70 10.08 -7.95
N ALA A 35 -15.56 10.03 -6.92
CA ALA A 35 -16.13 8.80 -6.39
C ALA A 35 -16.98 8.02 -7.40
N GLN A 36 -17.49 8.66 -8.47
CA GLN A 36 -18.28 7.97 -9.50
C GLN A 36 -17.43 7.05 -10.39
N ALA A 37 -16.16 7.40 -10.61
CA ALA A 37 -15.24 6.66 -11.48
C ALA A 37 -13.80 6.87 -11.02
N PRO A 38 -13.39 6.30 -9.87
CA PRO A 38 -12.07 6.53 -9.33
C PRO A 38 -11.01 5.92 -10.24
N THR A 39 -9.97 6.69 -10.51
CA THR A 39 -8.77 6.22 -11.20
C THR A 39 -7.55 6.56 -10.34
N PHE A 40 -6.65 5.59 -10.18
CA PHE A 40 -5.44 5.78 -9.40
C PHE A 40 -4.37 4.74 -9.71
N ALA A 41 -3.11 5.17 -9.54
CA ALA A 41 -1.96 4.31 -9.68
C ALA A 41 -1.88 3.28 -8.55
N GLY A 42 -1.28 2.13 -8.85
CA GLY A 42 -0.99 1.06 -7.91
C GLY A 42 -0.14 -0.02 -8.57
N LEU A 43 0.10 -1.12 -7.86
CA LEU A 43 0.83 -2.26 -8.39
C LEU A 43 0.07 -2.94 -9.55
N ALA A 44 0.82 -3.55 -10.47
CA ALA A 44 0.25 -4.35 -11.55
C ALA A 44 -0.42 -5.62 -11.01
N ALA A 45 -1.54 -6.03 -11.60
CA ALA A 45 -2.32 -7.19 -11.17
C ALA A 45 -1.85 -8.54 -11.74
N ASP A 46 -0.80 -8.51 -12.57
CA ASP A 46 -0.31 -9.68 -13.27
C ASP A 46 0.40 -10.69 -12.36
N GLU A 47 0.65 -11.87 -12.90
CA GLU A 47 1.34 -12.95 -12.19
C GLU A 47 2.81 -12.58 -11.88
N GLY A 48 3.44 -11.76 -12.72
CA GLY A 48 4.82 -11.32 -12.52
C GLY A 48 4.98 -10.52 -11.23
N MET A 49 4.06 -9.58 -10.98
CA MET A 49 4.02 -8.81 -9.75
C MET A 49 3.73 -9.70 -8.53
N ALA A 50 2.75 -10.60 -8.62
CA ALA A 50 2.44 -11.54 -7.53
C ALA A 50 3.65 -12.44 -7.20
N ARG A 51 4.35 -12.92 -8.22
CA ARG A 51 5.56 -13.73 -8.08
C ARG A 51 6.71 -12.95 -7.45
N PHE A 52 6.90 -11.69 -7.86
CA PHE A 52 7.89 -10.81 -7.25
C PHE A 52 7.62 -10.65 -5.75
N LEU A 53 6.41 -10.25 -5.37
CA LEU A 53 6.03 -10.06 -3.97
C LEU A 53 6.18 -11.35 -3.15
N TRP A 54 5.74 -12.49 -3.68
CA TRP A 54 5.92 -13.78 -3.01
C TRP A 54 7.39 -14.13 -2.77
N ASN A 55 8.24 -13.94 -3.78
CA ASN A 55 9.66 -14.28 -3.69
C ASN A 55 10.43 -13.32 -2.78
N SER A 56 10.01 -12.05 -2.70
CA SER A 56 10.60 -11.05 -1.80
C SER A 56 10.18 -11.21 -0.35
N ARG A 57 9.11 -11.96 -0.06
CA ARG A 57 8.62 -12.29 1.29
C ARG A 57 8.43 -11.10 2.25
N PRO A 58 7.78 -10.00 1.84
CA PRO A 58 7.36 -8.99 2.81
C PRO A 58 6.30 -9.56 3.74
N ALA A 59 6.28 -9.10 4.99
CA ALA A 59 5.23 -9.44 5.94
C ALA A 59 3.87 -8.82 5.53
N ALA A 60 3.90 -7.63 4.92
CA ALA A 60 2.73 -6.98 4.35
C ALA A 60 3.12 -5.95 3.27
N ILE A 61 2.16 -5.63 2.41
CA ILE A 61 2.25 -4.50 1.46
C ILE A 61 1.35 -3.38 1.99
N CYS A 62 1.91 -2.20 2.18
CA CYS A 62 1.23 -1.04 2.73
C CYS A 62 1.24 0.10 1.70
N ALA A 63 0.09 0.58 1.26
CA ALA A 63 -0.02 1.64 0.27
C ALA A 63 -0.86 2.83 0.77
N ASP A 64 -0.58 4.01 0.22
CA ASP A 64 -1.37 5.23 0.46
C ASP A 64 -2.58 5.39 -0.47
N ASN A 65 -2.88 4.38 -1.28
CA ASN A 65 -4.06 4.32 -2.15
C ASN A 65 -5.13 3.38 -1.58
N PRO A 66 -6.35 3.37 -2.16
CA PRO A 66 -7.47 2.59 -1.63
C PRO A 66 -7.46 1.10 -1.95
N ALA A 67 -6.51 0.60 -2.75
CA ALA A 67 -6.59 -0.77 -3.27
C ALA A 67 -5.22 -1.47 -3.44
N VAL A 68 -4.09 -0.85 -3.11
CA VAL A 68 -2.72 -1.34 -3.39
C VAL A 68 -2.38 -1.51 -4.89
N GLU A 69 -3.22 -2.19 -5.66
CA GLU A 69 -3.19 -2.36 -7.11
C GLU A 69 -3.83 -1.18 -7.87
N VAL A 70 -3.52 -1.10 -9.16
CA VAL A 70 -4.05 -0.08 -10.07
C VAL A 70 -5.57 -0.18 -10.23
N VAL A 71 -6.24 0.97 -10.32
CA VAL A 71 -7.69 1.05 -10.59
C VAL A 71 -7.97 2.08 -11.71
N PRO A 72 -8.81 1.74 -12.71
CA PRO A 72 -9.46 0.45 -12.91
C PRO A 72 -8.45 -0.65 -13.28
N GLY A 73 -8.67 -1.86 -12.79
CA GLY A 73 -7.93 -3.04 -13.22
C GLY A 73 -8.42 -3.57 -14.57
N ASP A 74 -7.63 -4.46 -15.19
CA ASP A 74 -8.02 -5.17 -16.41
C ASP A 74 -8.53 -6.58 -16.07
N PRO A 75 -9.81 -6.91 -16.35
CA PRO A 75 -10.36 -8.24 -16.12
C PRO A 75 -9.59 -9.37 -16.82
N ALA A 76 -8.92 -9.11 -17.94
CA ALA A 76 -8.11 -10.10 -18.65
C ALA A 76 -6.82 -10.46 -17.89
N ILE A 77 -6.31 -9.55 -17.04
CA ILE A 77 -5.12 -9.76 -16.20
C ILE A 77 -5.51 -10.38 -14.85
N GLY A 78 -6.65 -9.97 -14.31
CA GLY A 78 -7.19 -10.43 -13.05
C GLY A 78 -7.08 -9.38 -11.94
N SER A 79 -6.87 -9.83 -10.71
CA SER A 79 -6.76 -8.95 -9.52
C SER A 79 -5.60 -9.39 -8.65
N LEU A 80 -4.75 -8.43 -8.29
CA LEU A 80 -3.66 -8.66 -7.36
C LEU A 80 -4.19 -9.07 -5.99
N HIS A 81 -5.24 -8.43 -5.49
CA HIS A 81 -5.89 -8.81 -4.22
C HIS A 81 -6.22 -10.29 -4.15
N ARG A 82 -6.84 -10.84 -5.21
CA ARG A 82 -7.23 -12.25 -5.25
C ARG A 82 -6.02 -13.19 -5.31
N ARG A 83 -4.90 -12.74 -5.90
CA ARG A 83 -3.64 -13.50 -5.89
C ARG A 83 -3.00 -13.45 -4.50
N LEU A 84 -2.95 -12.28 -3.87
CA LEU A 84 -2.21 -12.08 -2.63
C LEU A 84 -2.96 -12.59 -1.38
N LEU A 85 -4.22 -12.20 -1.20
CA LEU A 85 -4.96 -12.46 0.04
C LEU A 85 -5.39 -13.94 0.18
N PRO A 86 -6.32 -14.49 -0.64
CA PRO A 86 -6.83 -15.83 -0.42
C PRO A 86 -5.88 -16.93 -0.92
N THR A 87 -4.95 -16.63 -1.84
CA THR A 87 -4.09 -17.65 -2.44
C THR A 87 -2.71 -17.72 -1.78
N LEU A 88 -2.05 -16.58 -1.61
CA LEU A 88 -0.69 -16.52 -1.07
C LEU A 88 -0.65 -16.15 0.43
N GLY A 89 -1.78 -15.77 1.03
CA GLY A 89 -1.86 -15.42 2.45
C GLY A 89 -1.11 -14.15 2.82
N MET A 90 -0.90 -13.23 1.87
CA MET A 90 -0.15 -11.99 2.08
C MET A 90 -1.07 -10.85 2.52
N ALA A 91 -0.72 -10.16 3.60
CA ALA A 91 -1.52 -9.05 4.13
C ALA A 91 -1.35 -7.77 3.29
N LEU A 92 -2.46 -7.03 3.16
CA LEU A 92 -2.51 -5.72 2.53
C LEU A 92 -2.94 -4.68 3.55
N GLY A 93 -2.37 -3.49 3.47
CA GLY A 93 -2.85 -2.31 4.16
C GLY A 93 -2.98 -1.14 3.19
N GLU A 94 -4.07 -0.41 3.35
CA GLU A 94 -4.54 0.61 2.41
C GLU A 94 -4.72 1.94 3.14
N MET A 95 -4.75 3.02 2.38
CA MET A 95 -5.04 4.36 2.88
C MET A 95 -4.07 4.86 3.97
N PHE A 96 -2.81 4.43 3.95
CA PHE A 96 -1.79 5.02 4.82
C PHE A 96 -1.51 6.48 4.44
N ASP A 97 -1.14 7.29 5.43
CA ASP A 97 -0.56 8.62 5.19
C ASP A 97 0.97 8.53 5.28
N PHE A 98 1.64 8.75 4.14
CA PHE A 98 3.09 8.73 4.05
C PHE A 98 3.70 10.12 3.81
N GLU A 99 2.93 11.22 3.88
CA GLU A 99 3.47 12.55 3.52
C GLU A 99 4.52 13.04 4.52
N THR A 100 4.25 12.94 5.82
CA THR A 100 5.24 13.29 6.86
C THR A 100 6.44 12.35 6.81
N LEU A 101 6.19 11.04 6.66
CA LEU A 101 7.24 10.02 6.54
C LEU A 101 8.16 10.29 5.34
N ARG A 102 7.59 10.60 4.17
CA ARG A 102 8.35 10.90 2.95
C ARG A 102 9.31 12.06 3.16
N ASN A 103 8.89 13.11 3.86
CA ASN A 103 9.74 14.27 4.13
C ASN A 103 10.88 13.88 5.07
N ALA A 104 10.58 13.20 6.18
CA ALA A 104 11.60 12.71 7.11
C ALA A 104 12.62 11.78 6.43
N CYS A 105 12.17 10.84 5.60
CA CYS A 105 13.06 9.97 4.82
C CYS A 105 13.97 10.76 3.88
N HIS A 106 13.49 11.86 3.30
CA HIS A 106 14.26 12.69 2.38
C HIS A 106 15.31 13.53 3.10
N ASP A 107 14.96 14.07 4.27
CA ASP A 107 15.85 14.88 5.09
C ASP A 107 16.98 14.03 5.68
N GLU A 108 16.65 12.85 6.20
CA GLU A 108 17.59 11.89 6.80
C GLU A 108 18.30 10.99 5.76
N LYS A 109 17.87 11.03 4.49
CA LYS A 109 18.30 10.10 3.43
C LYS A 109 18.22 8.63 3.83
N ARG A 110 17.13 8.26 4.50
CA ARG A 110 16.91 6.91 5.05
C ARG A 110 15.50 6.43 4.74
N TRP A 111 15.39 5.25 4.14
CA TRP A 111 14.11 4.65 3.72
C TRP A 111 13.80 3.31 4.39
N THR A 112 14.65 2.89 5.33
CA THR A 112 14.40 1.79 6.25
C THR A 112 14.15 2.35 7.64
N PHE A 113 13.13 1.84 8.32
CA PHE A 113 12.68 2.34 9.61
C PHE A 113 11.94 1.23 10.34
N PHE A 114 11.79 1.37 11.66
CA PHE A 114 10.99 0.44 12.43
C PHE A 114 9.51 0.78 12.25
N PHE A 115 8.73 -0.17 11.73
CA PHE A 115 7.32 0.01 11.43
C PHE A 115 6.46 -0.79 12.41
N VAL A 116 5.50 -0.13 13.05
CA VAL A 116 4.54 -0.75 13.97
C VAL A 116 3.15 -0.57 13.40
N ALA A 117 2.47 -1.67 13.13
CA ALA A 117 1.05 -1.69 12.79
C ALA A 117 0.40 -2.87 13.49
N ALA A 118 -0.23 -2.62 14.64
CA ALA A 118 -0.89 -3.65 15.44
C ALA A 118 -2.40 -3.64 15.13
N PRO A 119 -2.95 -4.72 14.55
CA PRO A 119 -4.39 -4.80 14.32
C PRO A 119 -5.15 -4.95 15.64
N LEU A 120 -6.39 -4.47 15.66
CA LEU A 120 -7.31 -4.71 16.76
C LEU A 120 -7.62 -6.20 16.89
N LYS A 121 -7.76 -6.68 18.13
CA LYS A 121 -8.19 -8.06 18.42
C LYS A 121 -9.69 -8.20 18.19
N ILE A 122 -10.07 -8.52 16.96
CA ILE A 122 -11.47 -8.70 16.54
C ILE A 122 -11.68 -10.16 16.11
N PRO A 123 -12.25 -11.04 16.95
CA PRO A 123 -12.56 -12.41 16.57
C PRO A 123 -13.45 -12.47 15.32
N GLY A 124 -13.02 -13.21 14.29
CA GLY A 124 -13.71 -13.29 13.00
C GLY A 124 -13.56 -12.06 12.10
N GLY A 125 -12.77 -11.06 12.51
CA GLY A 125 -12.48 -9.89 11.70
C GLY A 125 -11.62 -10.22 10.47
N LEU A 126 -11.95 -9.60 9.34
CA LEU A 126 -11.21 -9.71 8.08
C LEU A 126 -10.16 -8.60 7.89
N GLY A 127 -10.15 -7.63 8.80
CA GLY A 127 -9.26 -6.47 8.79
C GLY A 127 -9.41 -5.64 10.06
N SER A 128 -8.60 -4.59 10.17
CA SER A 128 -8.59 -3.65 11.29
C SER A 128 -8.27 -2.25 10.77
N PRO A 129 -8.80 -1.18 11.39
CA PRO A 129 -8.21 0.15 11.26
C PRO A 129 -6.72 0.12 11.59
N GLY A 130 -5.92 0.85 10.84
CA GLY A 130 -4.47 0.92 11.00
C GLY A 130 -4.08 2.14 11.84
N ASN A 131 -3.71 1.93 13.10
CA ASN A 131 -2.86 2.90 13.79
C ASN A 131 -1.41 2.45 13.59
N ALA A 132 -0.77 3.01 12.56
CA ALA A 132 0.59 2.64 12.22
C ALA A 132 1.58 3.78 12.48
N LEU A 133 2.76 3.40 12.95
CA LEU A 133 3.84 4.31 13.30
C LEU A 133 5.10 3.88 12.57
N ALA A 134 5.80 4.84 11.97
CA ALA A 134 7.16 4.67 11.48
C ALA A 134 8.10 5.41 12.43
N ILE A 135 9.14 4.72 12.90
CA ILE A 135 10.18 5.25 13.76
C ILE A 135 11.48 5.27 12.95
N LEU A 136 11.89 6.47 12.55
CA LEU A 136 13.14 6.71 11.82
C LEU A 136 14.31 6.85 12.80
#